data_AF-A0A947B7Q5-F1
#
_entry.id   AF-A0A947B7Q5-F1
#
_cell.length_a   1.000
_cell.length_b   1.000
_cell.length_c   1.000
_cell.angle_alpha   90.00
_cell.angle_beta   90.00
_cell.angle_gamma   90.00
#
_symmetry.space_group_name_H-M   'P 1'
#
loop_
_entity.id
_entity.type
_entity.pdbx_description
1 polymer ?
#
loop_
_entity_poly.entity_id
_entity_poly.type
_entity_poly.pdbx_seq_one_letter_code
_entity_poly.pdbx_strand_id
1 'polypeptide(L)'
;MDRHYKHLIHELLGLFPCVAIIGARQCGKTTLLKTLPSSWRIFDLEKASDMDLVARDPDLFLRLYPDNIAIDECQNLPALFPALRVAIDGQRDRPGRFVITGSSSPTLIRAISESLAGRIAIVELAPFSAPEAFSLPPSEFFPMIADACGKDDLLTLHPRLDIAELHTFWFRGGYPEPWVKDQTRFT
;
A
#
# COMPACT_ATOMS: atom_id res chain seq x y z
N MET A 1 7.99 13.13 -2.61
CA MET A 1 7.21 12.87 -1.38
C MET A 1 7.27 11.38 -1.12
N ASP A 2 7.72 10.99 0.07
CA ASP A 2 7.82 9.59 0.48
C ASP A 2 6.55 9.17 1.23
N ARG A 3 6.16 7.90 1.12
CA ARG A 3 4.99 7.36 1.85
C ARG A 3 5.45 6.78 3.17
N HIS A 4 4.82 7.19 4.27
CA HIS A 4 5.13 6.65 5.60
C HIS A 4 4.81 5.15 5.73
N TYR A 5 3.92 4.65 4.87
CA TYR A 5 3.56 3.23 4.77
C TYR A 5 4.69 2.31 4.29
N LYS A 6 5.78 2.85 3.73
CA LYS A 6 6.88 2.05 3.19
C LYS A 6 7.49 1.12 4.24
N HIS A 7 7.73 1.64 5.45
CA HIS A 7 8.28 0.83 6.55
C HIS A 7 7.34 -0.32 6.92
N LEU A 8 6.05 -0.01 7.10
CA LEU A 8 5.02 -1.01 7.42
C LEU A 8 4.93 -2.11 6.35
N ILE A 9 5.01 -1.75 5.07
CA ILE A 9 4.99 -2.74 3.99
C ILE A 9 6.20 -3.68 4.07
N HIS A 10 7.40 -3.13 4.30
CA HIS A 10 8.60 -3.96 4.45
C HIS A 10 8.52 -4.90 5.65
N GLU A 11 8.01 -4.42 6.78
CA GLU A 11 7.78 -5.22 7.98
C GLU A 11 6.79 -6.35 7.69
N LEU A 12 5.63 -6.05 7.11
CA LEU A 12 4.61 -7.03 6.78
C LEU A 12 5.08 -8.05 5.74
N LEU A 13 5.94 -7.66 4.80
CA LEU A 13 6.58 -8.58 3.87
C LEU A 13 7.57 -9.53 4.56
N GLY A 14 8.04 -9.23 5.77
CA GLY A 14 8.80 -10.17 6.60
C GLY A 14 7.92 -11.18 7.35
N LEU A 15 6.62 -10.91 7.48
CA LEU A 15 5.69 -11.67 8.31
C LEU A 15 4.66 -12.47 7.50
N PHE A 16 4.27 -11.96 6.33
CA PHE A 16 3.22 -12.55 5.51
C PHE A 16 3.74 -12.89 4.12
N PRO A 17 3.27 -14.00 3.50
CA PRO A 17 3.63 -14.34 2.13
C PRO A 17 3.05 -13.35 1.12
N CYS A 18 1.93 -12.69 1.44
CA CYS A 18 1.32 -11.67 0.60
C CYS A 18 0.98 -10.41 1.40
N VAL A 19 1.14 -9.23 0.78
CA VAL A 19 0.66 -7.94 1.31
C VAL A 19 -0.26 -7.30 0.28
N ALA A 20 -1.50 -7.00 0.67
CA ALA A 20 -2.45 -6.23 -0.14
C ALA A 20 -2.38 -4.75 0.24
N ILE A 21 -2.16 -3.87 -0.73
CA ILE A 21 -2.26 -2.42 -0.59
C ILE A 21 -3.58 -1.97 -1.23
N ILE A 22 -4.58 -1.72 -0.40
CA ILE A 22 -5.91 -1.27 -0.86
C ILE A 22 -6.08 0.22 -0.60
N GLY A 23 -6.94 0.89 -1.35
CA GLY A 23 -7.27 2.29 -1.08
C GLY A 23 -7.99 2.97 -2.23
N ALA A 24 -8.42 4.21 -2.01
CA ALA A 24 -9.13 5.00 -3.02
C ALA A 24 -8.33 5.09 -4.34
N ARG A 25 -9.04 5.31 -5.47
CA ARG A 25 -8.34 5.59 -6.74
C ARG A 25 -7.49 6.85 -6.56
N GLN A 26 -6.35 6.90 -7.25
CA GLN A 26 -5.43 8.05 -7.23
C GLN A 26 -4.77 8.36 -5.87
N CYS A 27 -4.86 7.49 -4.85
CA CYS A 27 -4.13 7.71 -3.57
C CYS A 27 -2.63 7.39 -3.64
N GLY A 28 -2.10 6.90 -4.78
CA GLY A 28 -0.67 6.66 -4.99
C GLY A 28 -0.20 5.21 -4.80
N LYS A 29 -1.09 4.21 -4.89
CA LYS A 29 -0.74 2.78 -4.77
C LYS A 29 0.33 2.33 -5.76
N THR A 30 0.14 2.58 -7.06
CA THR A 30 1.10 2.27 -8.12
C THR A 30 2.46 2.93 -7.88
N THR A 31 2.46 4.18 -7.37
CA THR A 31 3.70 4.87 -7.00
C THR A 31 4.39 4.21 -5.82
N LEU A 32 3.62 3.75 -4.83
CA LEU A 32 4.16 3.01 -3.69
C LEU A 32 4.79 1.67 -4.10
N LEU A 33 4.21 0.95 -5.07
CA LEU A 33 4.83 -0.26 -5.62
C LEU A 33 6.23 0.00 -6.21
N LYS A 34 6.45 1.16 -6.83
CA LYS A 34 7.75 1.53 -7.40
C LYS A 34 8.84 1.74 -6.34
N THR A 35 8.46 1.80 -5.06
CA THR A 35 9.42 1.89 -3.94
C THR A 35 9.91 0.53 -3.46
N LEU A 36 9.31 -0.56 -3.94
CA LEU A 36 9.78 -1.92 -3.66
C LEU A 36 11.20 -2.12 -4.20
N PRO A 37 11.98 -3.06 -3.62
CA PRO A 37 13.33 -3.35 -4.10
C PRO A 37 13.34 -3.71 -5.59
N SER A 38 14.44 -3.40 -6.30
CA SER A 38 14.56 -3.64 -7.74
C SER A 38 14.46 -5.12 -8.16
N SER A 39 14.54 -6.05 -7.21
CA SER A 39 14.28 -7.48 -7.43
C SER A 39 12.80 -7.78 -7.70
N TRP A 40 11.89 -6.85 -7.38
CA TRP A 40 10.46 -7.02 -7.57
C TRP A 40 10.05 -6.75 -9.01
N ARG A 41 9.23 -7.66 -9.57
CA ARG A 41 8.61 -7.48 -10.89
C ARG A 41 7.18 -6.99 -10.69
N ILE A 42 6.84 -5.88 -11.34
CA ILE A 42 5.52 -5.26 -11.25
C ILE A 42 4.74 -5.60 -12.52
N PHE A 43 3.53 -6.11 -12.36
CA PHE A 43 2.56 -6.37 -13.42
C PHE A 43 1.34 -5.49 -13.19
N ASP A 44 0.92 -4.76 -14.22
CA ASP A 44 -0.22 -3.86 -14.15
C ASP A 44 -1.41 -4.47 -14.90
N LEU A 45 -2.47 -4.86 -14.20
CA LEU A 45 -3.62 -5.50 -14.84
C LEU A 45 -4.52 -4.54 -15.63
N GLU A 46 -4.27 -3.22 -15.61
CA GLU A 46 -4.85 -2.29 -16.60
C GLU A 46 -4.11 -2.35 -17.95
N LYS A 47 -2.86 -2.85 -17.97
CA LYS A 47 -2.08 -3.05 -19.19
C LYS A 47 -2.40 -4.40 -19.84
N ALA A 48 -2.93 -4.35 -21.07
CA ALA A 48 -3.38 -5.53 -21.81
C ALA A 48 -2.35 -6.67 -21.88
N SER A 49 -1.07 -6.36 -22.13
CA SER A 49 -0.02 -7.39 -22.22
C SER A 49 0.20 -8.14 -20.91
N ASP A 50 0.09 -7.44 -19.78
CA ASP A 50 0.32 -8.00 -18.46
C ASP A 50 -0.94 -8.77 -18.03
N MET A 51 -2.13 -8.22 -18.30
CA MET A 51 -3.40 -8.91 -18.13
C MET A 51 -3.44 -10.23 -18.90
N ASP A 52 -3.10 -10.23 -20.20
CA ASP A 52 -3.09 -11.43 -21.04
C ASP A 52 -2.11 -12.49 -20.52
N LEU A 53 -0.94 -12.06 -20.05
CA LEU A 53 0.07 -12.95 -19.48
C LEU A 53 -0.43 -13.63 -18.20
N VAL A 54 -1.04 -12.88 -17.28
CA VAL A 54 -1.48 -13.38 -15.97
C VAL A 54 -2.78 -14.18 -16.10
N ALA A 55 -3.73 -13.70 -16.90
CA ALA A 55 -5.07 -14.28 -17.02
C ALA A 55 -5.11 -15.59 -17.80
N ARG A 56 -4.12 -15.86 -18.66
CA ARG A 56 -4.07 -17.08 -19.47
C ARG A 56 -4.02 -18.36 -18.62
N ASP A 57 -3.20 -18.36 -17.58
CA ASP A 57 -3.08 -19.43 -16.58
C ASP A 57 -2.45 -18.85 -15.30
N PRO A 58 -3.27 -18.33 -14.36
CA PRO A 58 -2.77 -17.70 -13.13
C PRO A 58 -1.92 -18.64 -12.27
N ASP A 59 -2.26 -19.94 -12.24
CA ASP A 59 -1.50 -20.94 -11.49
C ASP A 59 -0.12 -21.17 -12.11
N LEU A 60 -0.03 -21.28 -13.43
CA LEU A 60 1.26 -21.37 -14.13
C LEU A 60 2.07 -20.09 -13.96
N PHE A 61 1.44 -18.92 -14.08
CA PHE A 61 2.09 -17.64 -13.86
C PHE A 61 2.76 -17.60 -12.49
N LEU A 62 2.03 -17.93 -11.41
CA LEU A 62 2.58 -17.93 -10.05
C LEU A 62 3.64 -19.03 -9.82
N ARG A 63 3.63 -20.11 -10.59
CA ARG A 63 4.73 -21.11 -10.59
C ARG A 63 5.99 -20.57 -11.27
N LEU A 64 5.84 -19.83 -12.37
CA LEU A 64 6.96 -19.23 -13.11
C LEU A 64 7.56 -18.03 -12.36
N TYR A 65 6.72 -17.33 -11.59
CA TYR A 65 7.10 -16.18 -10.77
C TYR A 65 6.77 -16.46 -9.30
N PRO A 66 7.56 -17.31 -8.61
CA PRO A 66 7.19 -17.78 -7.27
C PRO A 66 7.33 -16.73 -6.18
N ASP A 67 8.11 -15.67 -6.41
CA ASP A 67 8.50 -14.67 -5.40
C ASP A 67 8.73 -13.29 -6.03
N ASN A 68 8.74 -12.25 -5.17
CA ASN A 68 9.02 -10.86 -5.51
C ASN A 68 8.19 -10.36 -6.71
N ILE A 69 6.88 -10.62 -6.70
CA ILE A 69 5.99 -10.07 -7.72
C ILE A 69 4.93 -9.17 -7.10
N ALA A 70 4.75 -8.00 -7.71
CA ALA A 70 3.69 -7.07 -7.40
C ALA A 70 2.67 -7.07 -8.54
N ILE A 71 1.38 -7.19 -8.21
CA ILE A 71 0.30 -7.18 -9.19
C ILE A 71 -0.61 -5.99 -8.87
N ASP A 72 -0.57 -4.97 -9.72
CA ASP A 72 -1.35 -3.74 -9.58
C ASP A 72 -2.78 -3.95 -10.11
N GLU A 73 -3.76 -3.31 -9.46
CA GLU A 73 -5.18 -3.35 -9.84
C GLU A 73 -5.74 -4.79 -9.93
N CYS A 74 -5.41 -5.62 -8.93
CA CYS A 74 -5.74 -7.06 -8.89
C CYS A 74 -7.25 -7.37 -8.97
N GLN A 75 -8.12 -6.42 -8.65
CA GLN A 75 -9.57 -6.59 -8.81
C GLN A 75 -9.99 -6.80 -10.27
N ASN A 76 -9.15 -6.46 -11.24
CA ASN A 76 -9.40 -6.69 -12.67
C ASN A 76 -9.34 -8.18 -13.04
N LEU A 77 -8.74 -9.03 -12.19
CA LEU A 77 -8.67 -10.47 -12.39
C LEU A 77 -9.06 -11.24 -11.10
N PRO A 78 -10.37 -11.41 -10.81
CA PRO A 78 -10.81 -12.14 -9.62
C PRO A 78 -10.32 -13.60 -9.54
N ALA A 79 -10.05 -14.23 -10.68
CA ALA A 79 -9.50 -15.59 -10.75
C ALA A 79 -8.06 -15.69 -10.16
N LEU A 80 -7.40 -14.56 -9.91
CA LEU A 80 -6.07 -14.51 -9.29
C LEU A 80 -6.11 -14.94 -7.82
N PHE A 81 -7.19 -14.66 -7.06
CA PHE A 81 -7.22 -14.93 -5.61
C PHE A 81 -7.15 -16.42 -5.25
N PRO A 82 -7.91 -17.32 -5.92
CA PRO A 82 -7.75 -18.76 -5.75
C PRO A 82 -6.34 -19.26 -6.12
N ALA A 83 -5.75 -18.73 -7.19
CA ALA A 83 -4.40 -19.12 -7.62
C ALA A 83 -3.33 -18.68 -6.61
N LEU A 84 -3.43 -17.45 -6.09
CA LEU A 84 -2.58 -16.96 -5.00
C LEU A 84 -2.69 -17.84 -3.76
N ARG A 85 -3.90 -18.27 -3.40
CA ARG A 85 -4.11 -19.20 -2.27
C ARG A 85 -3.32 -20.49 -2.48
N VAL A 86 -3.44 -21.12 -3.65
CA VAL A 86 -2.73 -22.36 -3.98
C VAL A 86 -1.20 -22.15 -3.94
N ALA A 87 -0.72 -21.08 -4.56
CA ALA A 87 0.70 -20.74 -4.61
C ALA A 87 1.29 -20.47 -3.22
N ILE A 88 0.55 -19.80 -2.34
CA ILE A 88 0.94 -19.54 -0.95
C ILE A 88 0.89 -20.81 -0.12
N ASP A 89 -0.18 -21.61 -0.25
CA ASP A 89 -0.34 -22.87 0.50
C ASP A 89 0.78 -23.87 0.17
N GLY A 90 1.33 -23.85 -1.04
CA GLY A 90 2.48 -24.67 -1.43
C GLY A 90 3.80 -24.30 -0.75
N GLN A 91 3.94 -23.09 -0.19
CA GLN A 91 5.14 -22.63 0.55
C GLN A 91 4.73 -21.67 1.69
N ARG A 92 3.98 -22.19 2.67
CA ARG A 92 3.38 -21.35 3.73
C ARG A 92 4.40 -20.59 4.58
N ASP A 93 5.57 -21.17 4.82
CA ASP A 93 6.58 -20.60 5.71
C ASP A 93 7.44 -19.51 5.05
N ARG A 94 7.14 -19.16 3.80
CA ARG A 94 7.96 -18.25 3.01
C ARG A 94 7.28 -16.87 2.88
N PRO A 95 7.71 -15.86 3.65
CA PRO A 95 7.14 -14.53 3.61
C PRO A 95 7.62 -13.75 2.38
N GLY A 96 6.97 -12.60 2.10
CA GLY A 96 7.49 -11.59 1.18
C GLY A 96 7.44 -11.96 -0.29
N ARG A 97 6.49 -12.81 -0.70
CA ARG A 97 6.44 -13.37 -2.06
C ARG A 97 5.62 -12.50 -3.01
N PHE A 98 4.52 -11.96 -2.51
CA PHE A 98 3.52 -11.29 -3.32
C PHE A 98 3.14 -9.94 -2.72
N VAL A 99 2.95 -8.95 -3.59
CA VAL A 99 2.25 -7.71 -3.26
C VAL A 99 1.12 -7.58 -4.25
N ILE A 100 -0.08 -7.23 -3.78
CA ILE A 100 -1.21 -6.94 -4.67
C ILE A 100 -1.76 -5.57 -4.33
N THR A 101 -2.34 -4.87 -5.30
CA THR A 101 -3.05 -3.62 -5.02
C THR A 101 -4.47 -3.66 -5.55
N GLY A 102 -5.31 -2.79 -5.02
CA GLY A 102 -6.58 -2.54 -5.65
C GLY A 102 -7.37 -1.41 -5.02
N SER A 103 -8.50 -1.09 -5.63
CA SER A 103 -9.47 -0.17 -5.02
C SER A 103 -10.08 -0.79 -3.77
N SER A 104 -10.33 -0.01 -2.72
CA SER A 104 -10.98 -0.46 -1.47
C SER A 104 -12.48 -0.77 -1.63
N SER A 105 -12.83 -1.51 -2.69
CA SER A 105 -14.19 -1.97 -2.94
C SER A 105 -14.57 -3.12 -2.00
N PRO A 106 -15.83 -3.19 -1.52
CA PRO A 106 -16.31 -4.32 -0.72
C PRO A 106 -16.09 -5.67 -1.42
N THR A 107 -16.21 -5.70 -2.75
CA THR A 107 -15.98 -6.89 -3.57
C THR A 107 -14.53 -7.39 -3.47
N LEU A 108 -13.55 -6.48 -3.55
CA LEU A 108 -12.14 -6.84 -3.41
C LEU A 108 -11.85 -7.37 -2.00
N ILE A 109 -12.29 -6.65 -0.97
CA ILE A 109 -12.09 -7.04 0.42
C ILE A 109 -12.69 -8.42 0.69
N ARG A 110 -13.89 -8.69 0.16
CA ARG A 110 -14.53 -9.99 0.24
C ARG A 110 -13.73 -11.09 -0.46
N ALA A 111 -13.26 -10.85 -1.69
CA ALA A 111 -12.47 -11.84 -2.44
C ALA A 111 -11.16 -12.20 -1.72
N ILE A 112 -10.47 -11.19 -1.17
CA ILE A 112 -9.27 -11.37 -0.33
C ILE A 112 -9.62 -12.17 0.93
N SER A 113 -10.71 -11.84 1.60
CA SER A 113 -11.11 -12.50 2.86
C SER A 113 -11.49 -13.97 2.64
N GLU A 114 -12.25 -14.28 1.59
CA GLU A 114 -12.69 -15.64 1.27
C GLU A 114 -11.52 -16.54 0.79
N SER A 115 -10.53 -15.96 0.09
CA SER A 115 -9.46 -16.74 -0.53
C SER A 115 -8.15 -16.75 0.26
N LEU A 116 -7.81 -15.66 0.96
CA LEU A 116 -6.47 -15.41 1.48
C LEU A 116 -6.42 -15.11 2.99
N ALA A 117 -7.52 -15.29 3.72
CA ALA A 117 -7.53 -15.12 5.18
C ALA A 117 -6.38 -15.88 5.87
N GLY A 118 -5.69 -15.21 6.79
CA GLY A 118 -4.53 -15.72 7.53
C GLY A 118 -3.23 -15.83 6.72
N ARG A 119 -3.24 -15.48 5.43
CA ARG A 119 -2.09 -15.56 4.51
C ARG A 119 -1.66 -14.21 3.95
N ILE A 120 -2.44 -13.17 4.24
CA ILE A 120 -2.24 -11.85 3.67
C ILE A 120 -2.37 -10.79 4.77
N ALA A 121 -1.49 -9.79 4.72
CA ALA A 121 -1.71 -8.55 5.46
C ALA A 121 -2.38 -7.53 4.54
N ILE A 122 -3.34 -6.79 5.06
CA ILE A 122 -4.02 -5.72 4.33
C ILE A 122 -3.54 -4.38 4.88
N VAL A 123 -3.02 -3.53 3.99
CA VAL A 123 -2.65 -2.15 4.26
C VAL A 123 -3.62 -1.25 3.51
N GLU A 124 -4.39 -0.45 4.25
CA GLU A 124 -5.24 0.57 3.66
C GLU A 124 -4.48 1.88 3.48
N LEU A 125 -4.19 2.22 2.23
CA LEU A 125 -3.49 3.42 1.83
C LEU A 125 -4.47 4.58 1.67
N ALA A 126 -4.43 5.50 2.63
CA ALA A 126 -5.10 6.78 2.53
C ALA A 126 -4.39 7.72 1.53
N PRO A 127 -5.01 8.83 1.12
CA PRO A 127 -4.27 9.97 0.56
C PRO A 127 -3.16 10.44 1.52
N PHE A 128 -2.31 11.37 1.09
CA PHE A 128 -1.26 11.91 1.93
C PHE A 128 -1.84 12.45 3.24
N SER A 129 -1.21 12.07 4.34
CA SER A 129 -1.33 12.80 5.61
C SER A 129 -0.68 14.18 5.49
N ALA A 130 -1.02 15.11 6.40
CA ALA A 130 -0.40 16.43 6.39
C ALA A 130 1.15 16.36 6.47
N PRO A 131 1.76 15.53 7.35
CA PRO A 131 3.20 15.32 7.32
C PRO A 131 3.74 14.83 5.98
N GLU A 132 3.10 13.86 5.32
CA GLU A 132 3.53 13.38 3.99
C GLU A 132 3.45 14.48 2.92
N ALA A 133 2.39 15.28 2.94
CA ALA A 133 2.17 16.39 2.02
C ALA A 133 3.26 17.48 2.14
N PHE A 134 3.72 17.75 3.36
CA PHE A 134 4.83 18.66 3.64
C PHE A 134 6.21 17.97 3.70
N SER A 135 6.31 16.70 3.30
CA SER A 135 7.54 15.90 3.34
C SER A 135 8.22 15.85 4.71
N LEU A 136 7.42 15.90 5.78
CA LEU A 136 7.85 15.73 7.16
C LEU A 136 7.90 14.24 7.53
N PRO A 137 8.79 13.82 8.44
CA PRO A 137 8.79 12.45 8.96
C PRO A 137 7.50 12.14 9.74
N PRO A 138 7.17 10.86 10.00
CA PRO A 138 6.04 10.47 10.84
C PRO A 138 6.03 11.19 12.21
N SER A 139 4.85 11.34 12.81
CA SER A 139 4.74 11.96 14.14
C SER A 139 5.29 11.05 15.23
N GLU A 140 6.13 11.60 16.12
CA GLU A 140 6.64 10.89 17.32
C GLU A 140 5.52 10.60 18.33
N PHE A 141 4.39 11.30 18.23
CA PHE A 141 3.23 11.13 19.10
C PHE A 141 2.72 9.68 19.16
N PHE A 142 2.64 8.98 18.02
CA PHE A 142 2.11 7.61 18.00
C PHE A 142 3.06 6.59 18.63
N PRO A 143 4.38 6.58 18.31
CA PRO A 143 5.36 5.80 19.06
C PRO A 143 5.33 6.07 20.57
N MET A 144 5.27 7.34 20.99
CA MET A 144 5.21 7.69 22.42
C MET A 144 4.00 7.08 23.12
N ILE A 145 2.82 7.11 22.48
CA ILE A 145 1.63 6.45 23.02
C ILE A 145 1.81 4.93 23.09
N ALA A 146 2.37 4.32 22.04
CA ALA A 146 2.60 2.88 22.00
C ALA A 146 3.57 2.40 23.09
N ASP A 147 4.57 3.24 23.42
CA ASP A 147 5.54 3.00 24.50
C ASP A 147 5.01 3.39 25.88
N ALA A 148 3.70 3.66 26.01
CA ALA A 148 3.02 4.03 27.25
C ALA A 148 3.65 5.24 27.95
N CYS A 149 3.98 6.29 27.18
CA CYS A 149 4.59 7.51 27.69
C CYS A 149 3.79 8.18 28.81
N GLY A 150 4.49 8.88 29.70
CA GLY A 150 3.89 9.69 30.74
C GLY A 150 3.33 11.01 30.22
N LYS A 151 2.59 11.71 31.07
CA LYS A 151 2.08 13.06 30.77
C LYS A 151 3.22 14.04 30.42
N ASP A 152 4.33 13.95 31.15
CA ASP A 152 5.45 14.90 30.98
C ASP A 152 6.12 14.75 29.61
N ASP A 153 6.17 13.52 29.07
CA ASP A 153 6.64 13.28 27.71
C ASP A 153 5.73 13.95 26.68
N LEU A 154 4.41 13.88 26.85
CA LEU A 154 3.46 14.54 25.93
C LEU A 154 3.62 16.07 25.93
N LEU A 155 4.08 16.66 27.03
CA LEU A 155 4.31 18.10 27.14
C LEU A 155 5.57 18.56 26.38
N THR A 156 6.47 17.64 25.97
CA THR A 156 7.64 17.98 25.15
C THR A 156 7.32 18.06 23.67
N LEU A 157 6.12 17.66 23.25
CA LEU A 157 5.72 17.72 21.85
C LEU A 157 5.52 19.16 21.40
N HIS A 158 6.00 19.45 20.20
CA HIS A 158 5.85 20.75 19.56
C HIS A 158 5.01 20.63 18.28
N PRO A 159 4.17 21.64 17.96
CA PRO A 159 3.50 21.71 16.68
C PRO A 159 4.50 21.61 15.54
N ARG A 160 4.18 20.77 14.55
CA ARG A 160 5.06 20.51 13.39
C ARG A 160 4.65 21.24 12.13
N LEU A 161 3.45 21.81 12.16
CA LEU A 161 2.89 22.65 11.12
C LEU A 161 2.28 23.88 11.80
N ASP A 162 2.38 25.02 11.14
CA ASP A 162 1.66 26.22 11.56
C ASP A 162 0.21 26.25 11.05
N ILE A 163 -0.56 27.26 11.45
CA ILE A 163 -1.97 27.40 11.07
C ILE A 163 -2.12 27.63 9.55
N ALA A 164 -1.20 28.35 8.92
CA ALA A 164 -1.26 28.64 7.49
C ALA A 164 -0.99 27.38 6.65
N GLU A 165 -0.04 26.55 7.07
CA GLU A 165 0.23 25.24 6.49
C GLU A 165 -0.95 24.28 6.66
N LEU A 166 -1.57 24.25 7.84
CA LEU A 166 -2.78 23.46 8.08
C LEU A 166 -3.94 23.91 7.19
N HIS A 167 -4.16 25.22 7.06
CA HIS A 167 -5.16 25.77 6.14
C HIS A 167 -4.89 25.34 4.70
N THR A 168 -3.63 25.44 4.25
CA THR A 168 -3.21 25.00 2.92
C THR A 168 -3.53 23.52 2.72
N PHE A 169 -3.25 22.67 3.70
CA PHE A 169 -3.59 21.25 3.63
C PHE A 169 -5.09 20.99 3.57
N TRP A 170 -5.90 21.71 4.36
CA TRP A 170 -7.35 21.57 4.31
C TRP A 170 -7.95 21.96 2.96
N PHE A 171 -7.43 23.01 2.31
CA PHE A 171 -7.91 23.43 0.99
C PHE A 171 -7.41 22.55 -0.16
N ARG A 172 -6.15 22.09 -0.11
CA ARG A 172 -5.56 21.20 -1.12
C ARG A 172 -6.02 19.74 -0.96
N GLY A 173 -6.40 19.34 0.26
CA GLY A 173 -6.72 17.96 0.62
C GLY A 173 -5.49 17.05 0.62
N GLY A 174 -5.70 15.76 0.85
CA GLY A 174 -4.60 14.77 0.89
C GLY A 174 -4.27 14.10 -0.44
N TYR A 175 -5.04 14.33 -1.52
CA TYR A 175 -4.77 13.63 -2.78
C TYR A 175 -3.42 14.06 -3.37
N PRO A 176 -2.61 13.14 -3.93
CA PRO A 176 -1.28 13.47 -4.41
C PRO A 176 -1.22 14.54 -5.51
N GLU A 177 -2.23 14.63 -6.38
CA GLU A 177 -2.18 15.52 -7.56
C GLU A 177 -1.95 17.01 -7.20
N PRO A 178 -2.75 17.64 -6.30
CA PRO A 178 -2.53 19.02 -5.86
C PRO A 178 -1.11 19.32 -5.36
N TRP A 179 -0.44 18.35 -4.75
CA TRP A 179 0.89 18.51 -4.16
C TRP A 179 2.03 18.25 -5.13
N VAL A 180 1.82 17.38 -6.12
CA VAL A 180 2.84 17.04 -7.11
C VAL A 180 2.87 18.04 -8.27
N LYS A 181 1.71 18.56 -8.68
CA LYS A 181 1.61 19.47 -9.83
C LYS A 181 1.83 20.95 -9.49
N ASP A 182 1.87 21.30 -8.20
CA ASP A 182 2.03 22.66 -7.67
C ASP A 182 1.29 23.74 -8.48
N GLN A 183 0.00 23.51 -8.74
CA GLN A 183 -0.81 24.43 -9.54
C GLN A 183 -1.45 25.50 -8.65
N THR A 184 -1.39 26.76 -9.11
CA THR A 184 -2.01 27.94 -8.48
C THR A 184 -3.52 27.87 -8.34
N ARG A 185 -4.18 26.87 -8.96
CA ARG A 185 -5.63 26.66 -8.85
C ARG A 185 -6.07 26.15 -7.46
N PHE A 186 -5.13 25.67 -6.65
CA PHE A 186 -5.39 25.12 -5.31
C PHE A 186 -4.73 25.96 -4.19
N THR A 187 -4.52 27.25 -4.43
CA THR A 187 -4.06 28.26 -3.47
C THR A 187 -5.06 29.38 -3.33
#